data_AF-A0A381VM30-F1
#
_entry.id   AF-A0A381VM30-F1
#
_cell.length_a   1.000
_cell.length_b   1.000
_cell.length_c   1.000
_cell.angle_alpha   90.00
_cell.angle_beta   90.00
_cell.angle_gamma   90.00
#
_symmetry.space_group_name_H-M   'P 1'
#
loop_
_entity.id
_entity.type
_entity.pdbx_description
1 polymer ?
#
loop_
_entity_poly.entity_id
_entity_poly.type
_entity_poly.pdbx_seq_one_letter_code
_entity_poly.pdbx_strand_id
1 'polypeptide(L)'
;VIGRGSDLPESPGAEREWIAVDLALRPGYSGGPLADHQGKLIGMSTLMTGLEVGMAVPSYVIEEFVAKASSDDRSGSDTILV
;
A
#
# COMPACT_ATOMS: atom_id res chain seq x y z
N VAL A 1 6.98 1.13 11.95
CA VAL A 1 6.67 -0.12 11.21
C VAL A 1 6.82 -1.26 12.18
N ILE A 2 5.80 -2.11 12.29
CA ILE A 2 5.77 -3.26 13.21
C ILE A 2 5.71 -4.60 12.50
N GLY A 3 5.55 -4.61 11.17
CA GLY A 3 5.60 -5.82 10.36
C GLY A 3 5.62 -5.51 8.87
N ARG A 4 6.14 -6.46 8.08
CA ARG A 4 6.06 -6.47 6.61
C ARG A 4 5.92 -7.91 6.13
N GLY A 5 5.21 -8.12 5.04
CA GLY A 5 5.07 -9.43 4.43
C GLY A 5 3.67 -9.65 3.87
N SER A 6 3.50 -10.80 3.24
CA SER A 6 2.23 -11.28 2.66
C SER A 6 1.44 -12.21 3.57
N ASP A 7 1.98 -12.51 4.75
CA ASP A 7 1.42 -13.41 5.77
C ASP A 7 1.09 -12.67 7.08
N LEU A 8 0.93 -11.35 7.03
CA LEU A 8 0.59 -10.55 8.20
C LEU A 8 -0.83 -10.89 8.72
N PRO A 9 -1.02 -10.98 10.04
CA PRO A 9 -2.34 -11.18 10.64
C PRO A 9 -3.33 -10.13 10.16
N GLU A 10 -4.57 -10.56 9.86
CA GLU A 10 -5.67 -9.68 9.44
C GLU A 10 -5.39 -8.87 8.16
N SER A 11 -4.33 -9.19 7.41
CA SER A 11 -4.04 -8.56 6.14
C SER A 11 -5.10 -8.89 5.08
N PRO A 12 -5.61 -7.89 4.35
CA PRO A 12 -6.60 -8.15 3.31
C PRO A 12 -5.96 -8.73 2.05
N GLY A 13 -6.53 -9.85 1.59
CA GLY A 13 -6.08 -10.57 0.39
C GLY A 13 -4.85 -11.43 0.66
N ALA A 14 -5.03 -12.75 0.59
CA ALA A 14 -3.95 -13.72 0.72
C ALA A 14 -2.83 -13.43 -0.30
N GLU A 15 -1.59 -13.65 0.12
CA GLU A 15 -0.37 -13.53 -0.72
C GLU A 15 -0.06 -12.10 -1.21
N ARG A 16 -0.74 -11.07 -0.70
CA ARG A 16 -0.42 -9.67 -1.01
C ARG A 16 0.50 -9.09 0.04
N GLU A 17 1.56 -8.43 -0.42
CA GLU A 17 2.51 -7.78 0.48
C GLU A 17 1.93 -6.51 1.13
N TRP A 18 2.14 -6.39 2.44
CA TRP A 18 1.66 -5.27 3.26
C TRP A 18 2.75 -4.74 4.19
N ILE A 19 2.57 -3.50 4.65
CA ILE A 19 3.32 -2.92 5.78
C ILE A 19 2.34 -2.67 6.92
N ALA A 20 2.58 -3.32 8.06
CA ALA A 20 1.89 -3.01 9.32
C ALA A 20 2.61 -1.87 10.05
N VAL A 21 1.83 -0.90 10.53
CA VAL A 21 2.30 0.24 11.31
C VAL A 21 1.54 0.34 12.61
N ASP A 22 2.26 0.65 13.68
CA ASP A 22 1.67 1.02 14.98
C ASP A 22 1.21 2.47 14.91
N LEU A 23 0.09 2.67 14.21
CA LEU A 23 -0.52 3.97 13.95
C LEU A 23 -2.04 3.77 13.90
N ALA A 24 -2.75 4.50 14.76
CA ALA A 24 -4.20 4.55 14.76
C ALA A 24 -4.73 5.33 13.53
N LEU A 25 -4.83 4.66 12.39
CA LEU A 25 -5.41 5.23 11.17
C LEU A 25 -6.91 5.49 11.35
N ARG A 26 -7.39 6.58 10.77
CA ARG A 26 -8.81 6.99 10.79
C ARG A 26 -9.28 7.33 9.37
N PRO A 27 -10.61 7.43 9.13
CA PRO A 27 -11.10 7.98 7.88
C PRO A 27 -10.41 9.31 7.53
N GLY A 28 -9.97 9.44 6.28
CA GLY A 28 -9.17 10.58 5.80
C GLY A 28 -7.65 10.36 5.75
N TYR A 29 -7.13 9.28 6.36
CA TYR A 29 -5.71 8.91 6.21
C TYR A 29 -5.41 8.08 4.96
N SER A 30 -6.42 7.44 4.36
CA SER A 30 -6.27 6.62 3.15
C SER A 30 -5.67 7.43 2.01
N GLY A 31 -4.71 6.85 1.29
CA GLY A 31 -3.94 7.51 0.23
C GLY A 31 -2.75 8.34 0.72
N GLY A 32 -2.62 8.57 2.04
CA GLY A 32 -1.52 9.35 2.60
C GLY A 32 -0.16 8.64 2.52
N PRO A 33 0.95 9.37 2.31
CA PRO A 33 2.28 8.78 2.21
C PRO A 33 2.77 8.27 3.58
N LEU A 34 3.40 7.11 3.58
CA LEU A 34 4.23 6.63 4.69
C LEU A 34 5.70 6.86 4.32
N ALA A 35 6.40 7.68 5.11
CA ALA A 35 7.81 7.98 4.91
C ALA A 35 8.67 7.49 6.07
N ASP A 36 9.93 7.14 5.79
CA ASP A 36 10.93 6.89 6.84
C ASP A 36 11.55 8.19 7.38
N HIS A 37 12.45 8.06 8.34
CA HIS A 37 13.12 9.19 9.01
C HIS A 37 14.01 10.03 8.08
N GLN A 38 14.33 9.54 6.88
CA GLN A 38 15.07 10.29 5.85
C GLN A 38 14.14 10.96 4.85
N GLY A 39 12.82 10.82 5.02
CA GLY A 39 11.82 11.34 4.09
C GLY A 39 11.60 10.44 2.86
N LYS A 40 12.12 9.20 2.84
CA LYS A 40 11.88 8.28 1.73
C LYS A 40 10.48 7.69 1.85
N LEU A 41 9.71 7.73 0.75
CA LEU A 41 8.43 7.03 0.65
C LEU A 41 8.64 5.52 0.75
N ILE A 42 7.97 4.88 1.70
CA ILE A 42 8.03 3.42 1.91
C ILE A 42 6.68 2.74 1.71
N GLY A 43 5.58 3.49 1.64
CA GLY A 43 4.26 2.94 1.35
C GLY A 43 3.14 3.99 1.34
N MET A 44 1.91 3.54 1.15
CA MET A 44 0.70 4.37 1.14
C MET A 44 -0.32 3.82 2.12
N SER A 45 -0.78 4.65 3.05
CA SER A 45 -1.77 4.27 4.06
C SER A 45 -3.09 3.91 3.39
N THR A 46 -3.70 2.81 3.81
CA THR A 46 -4.89 2.29 3.12
C THR A 46 -6.01 1.94 4.07
N LEU A 47 -5.70 1.14 5.09
CA LEU A 47 -6.72 0.48 5.90
C LEU A 47 -6.28 0.37 7.36
N MET A 48 -7.26 0.41 8.25
CA MET A 48 -7.08 0.15 9.69
C MET A 48 -7.42 -1.31 9.99
N THR A 49 -6.63 -1.96 10.82
CA THR A 49 -6.87 -3.32 11.33
C THR A 49 -6.91 -3.24 12.85
N GLY A 50 -8.09 -3.39 13.45
CA GLY A 50 -8.28 -3.12 14.88
C GLY A 50 -8.17 -1.63 15.23
N LEU A 51 -7.81 -1.32 16.49
CA LEU A 51 -7.82 0.05 17.03
C LEU A 51 -6.50 0.82 16.79
N GLU A 52 -5.37 0.11 16.76
CA GLU A 52 -4.03 0.73 16.82
C GLU A 52 -3.14 0.38 15.62
N VAL A 53 -3.51 -0.64 14.83
CA VAL A 53 -2.71 -1.06 13.68
C VAL A 53 -3.26 -0.47 12.39
N GLY A 54 -2.38 0.20 11.67
CA GLY A 54 -2.59 0.64 10.31
C GLY A 54 -1.88 -0.29 9.33
N MET A 55 -2.42 -0.36 8.12
CA MET A 55 -1.86 -1.14 7.02
C MET A 55 -1.69 -0.27 5.78
N ALA A 56 -0.52 -0.39 5.18
CA ALA A 56 -0.10 0.36 4.02
C ALA A 56 0.34 -0.57 2.88
N VAL A 57 0.02 -0.17 1.65
CA VAL A 57 0.57 -0.80 0.44
C VAL A 57 2.05 -0.39 0.33
N PRO A 58 2.99 -1.34 0.16
CA PRO A 58 4.41 -1.02 0.01
C PRO A 58 4.69 -0.19 -1.25
N SER A 59 5.68 0.71 -1.21
CA SER A 59 5.99 1.58 -2.36
C SER A 59 6.35 0.79 -3.63
N TYR A 60 7.08 -0.33 -3.50
CA TYR A 60 7.45 -1.16 -4.64
C TYR A 60 6.23 -1.80 -5.34
N VAL A 61 5.17 -2.13 -4.60
CA VAL A 61 3.91 -2.64 -5.19
C VAL A 61 3.23 -1.54 -6.00
N ILE A 62 3.27 -0.29 -5.50
CA ILE A 62 2.73 0.88 -6.20
C ILE A 62 3.53 1.16 -7.47
N GLU A 63 4.86 1.11 -7.38
CA GLU A 63 5.76 1.28 -8.53
C GLU A 63 5.49 0.24 -9.62
N GLU A 64 5.35 -1.04 -9.26
CA GLU A 64 4.99 -2.11 -10.20
C GLU A 64 3.63 -1.89 -10.87
N PHE A 65 2.62 -1.46 -10.09
CA PHE A 65 1.30 -1.17 -10.61
C PHE A 65 1.33 -0.02 -11.63
N VAL A 66 2.00 1.09 -11.29
CA VAL A 66 2.15 2.24 -12.19
C VAL A 66 2.93 1.85 -13.45
N ALA A 67 4.00 1.05 -13.32
CA ALA A 67 4.78 0.58 -14.45
C ALA A 67 3.94 -0.27 -15.42
N LYS A 68 3.11 -1.18 -14.90
CA LYS A 68 2.19 -2.01 -15.70
C LYS A 68 1.12 -1.15 -16.40
N ALA A 69 0.47 -0.26 -15.66
CA ALA A 69 -0.53 0.65 -16.23
C ALA A 69 0.06 1.52 -17.36
N SER A 70 1.30 1.97 -17.21
CA SER A 70 2.00 2.80 -18.20
C SER A 70 2.57 2.01 -19.38
N SER A 71 2.74 0.69 -19.27
CA SER A 71 3.09 -0.18 -20.41
C SER A 71 1.85 -0.55 -21.23
N ASP A 72 0.71 -0.73 -20.58
CA ASP A 72 -0.54 -1.10 -21.24
C ASP A 72 -1.09 0.05 -22.09
N ASP A 73 -0.94 1.29 -21.62
CA ASP A 73 -1.27 2.52 -22.36
C ASP A 73 -0.44 2.67 -23.66
N ARG A 74 0.81 2.17 -23.66
CA ARG A 74 1.66 2.13 -24.87
C ARG A 74 1.32 0.98 -25.82
N SER A 75 0.52 0.01 -25.40
CA SER A 75 0.08 -1.13 -26.20
C SER A 75 -1.33 -0.95 -26.79
N GLY A 76 -2.03 0.15 -26.49
CA GLY A 76 -3.36 0.43 -27.02
C GLY A 76 -4.49 -0.43 -26.45
N SER A 77 -4.31 -0.99 -25.25
CA SER A 77 -5.38 -1.69 -24.53
C SER A 77 -6.01 -0.76 -23.49
N ASP A 78 -7.33 -0.60 -23.60
CA ASP A 78 -8.21 0.21 -22.74
C ASP A 78 -8.21 -0.34 -21.30
N THR A 79 -7.19 -0.02 -20.51
CA THR A 79 -7.19 -0.34 -19.07
C THR A 79 -8.04 0.71 -18.36
N ILE A 80 -9.33 0.39 -18.17
CA ILE A 80 -10.18 1.12 -17.23
C ILE A 80 -9.70 0.78 -15.83
N LEU A 81 -8.99 1.73 -15.22
CA LEU A 81 -8.84 1.78 -13.77
C LEU A 81 -10.23 2.04 -13.17
N VAL A 82 -10.78 1.01 -12.53
CA VAL A 82 -12.06 1.07 -11.78
C VAL A 82 -11.99 2.03 -10.61
#